data_AF-A0A7R9MNQ2-F1
#
_entry.id   AF-A0A7R9MNQ2-F1
#
_cell.length_a   1.000
_cell.length_b   1.000
_cell.length_c   1.000
_cell.angle_alpha   90.00
_cell.angle_beta   90.00
_cell.angle_gamma   90.00
#
_symmetry.space_group_name_H-M   'P 1'
#
loop_
_entity.id
_entity.type
_entity.pdbx_description
1 polymer ?
#
loop_
_entity_poly.entity_id
_entity_poly.type
_entity_poly.pdbx_seq_one_letter_code
_entity_poly.pdbx_strand_id
1 'polypeptide(L)'
;MLGTGSSGEGHLRDHAKQKYIGSSFRTDALSDQKYLEIQGQEFNCVSNADIIWGMLEPVRGQYNWGPVDKVVAYAEQHNMKIRGHNLIWHELLPEWIAGLEGKKAELEQVIKDRINTVVGRFKGKIYAWDVVNEAIDEVSGELRDSIWSRTFNYSFIEEA
;
A
#
# COMPACT_ATOMS: atom_id res chain seq x y z
N MET A 1 -46.68 -14.21 20.79
CA MET A 1 -45.36 -14.74 20.39
C MET A 1 -44.52 -13.56 19.96
N LEU A 2 -43.51 -13.21 20.75
CA LEU A 2 -42.54 -12.18 20.40
C LEU A 2 -41.61 -12.77 19.34
N GLY A 3 -41.60 -12.18 18.15
CA GLY A 3 -40.70 -12.57 17.06
C GLY A 3 -39.26 -12.25 17.47
N THR A 4 -38.43 -13.29 17.50
CA THR A 4 -36.99 -13.19 17.70
C THR A 4 -36.36 -12.57 16.45
N GLY A 5 -36.09 -11.26 16.50
CA GLY A 5 -35.20 -10.64 15.51
C GLY A 5 -33.79 -11.19 15.68
N SER A 6 -33.34 -12.01 14.74
CA SER A 6 -31.92 -12.34 14.57
C SER A 6 -31.15 -11.03 14.34
N SER A 7 -30.44 -10.58 15.36
CA SER A 7 -29.44 -9.50 15.24
C SER A 7 -28.07 -10.15 15.16
N GLY A 8 -27.74 -10.77 14.02
CA GLY A 8 -26.42 -11.41 13.88
C GLY A 8 -26.11 -12.15 12.58
N GLU A 9 -26.83 -11.95 11.47
CA GLU A 9 -26.53 -12.61 10.20
C GLU A 9 -26.14 -11.57 9.14
N GLY A 10 -24.84 -11.49 8.85
CA GLY A 10 -24.26 -10.63 7.81
C GLY A 10 -22.74 -10.71 7.86
N HIS A 11 -22.08 -10.57 6.72
CA HIS A 11 -20.62 -10.43 6.68
C HIS A 11 -20.22 -9.04 7.19
N LEU A 12 -18.98 -8.87 7.64
CA LEU A 12 -18.49 -7.62 8.20
C LEU A 12 -18.72 -6.42 7.26
N ARG A 13 -18.53 -6.60 5.94
CA ARG A 13 -18.81 -5.56 4.93
C ARG A 13 -20.28 -5.16 4.83
N ASP A 14 -21.23 -6.02 5.21
CA ASP A 14 -22.67 -5.73 5.11
C ASP A 14 -23.10 -4.71 6.18
N HIS A 15 -22.31 -4.62 7.26
CA HIS A 15 -22.48 -3.61 8.31
C HIS A 15 -21.76 -2.29 7.98
N ALA A 16 -21.00 -2.24 6.89
CA ALA A 16 -20.14 -1.13 6.50
C ALA A 16 -20.86 0.00 5.76
N LYS A 17 -21.90 0.60 6.37
CA LYS A 17 -22.75 1.68 5.82
C LYS A 17 -22.19 2.43 4.58
N GLN A 18 -21.46 3.52 4.79
CA GLN A 18 -20.80 4.31 3.72
C GLN A 18 -19.27 4.26 3.85
N LYS A 19 -18.75 3.20 4.48
CA LYS A 19 -17.32 3.06 4.79
C LYS A 19 -16.77 1.84 4.07
N TYR A 20 -15.48 1.90 3.78
CA TYR A 20 -14.74 0.71 3.40
C TYR A 20 -14.32 -0.05 4.66
N ILE A 21 -14.55 -1.36 4.67
CA ILE A 21 -14.02 -2.28 5.67
C ILE A 21 -13.07 -3.22 4.94
N GLY A 22 -11.80 -3.19 5.36
CA GLY A 22 -10.74 -3.87 4.65
C GLY A 22 -9.75 -4.59 5.55
N SER A 23 -8.89 -5.36 4.90
CA SER A 23 -7.79 -6.11 5.49
C SER A 23 -6.53 -5.97 4.63
N SER A 24 -5.36 -6.21 5.21
CA SER A 24 -4.12 -6.33 4.45
C SER A 24 -4.15 -7.61 3.60
N PHE A 25 -3.74 -7.50 2.34
CA PHE A 25 -3.71 -8.63 1.42
C PHE A 25 -2.45 -8.61 0.56
N ARG A 26 -1.75 -9.74 0.53
CA ARG A 26 -0.52 -9.97 -0.21
C ARG A 26 -0.65 -11.18 -1.12
N THR A 27 0.18 -11.22 -2.14
CA THR A 27 0.16 -12.23 -3.20
C THR A 27 0.41 -13.65 -2.70
N ASP A 28 1.15 -13.82 -1.60
CA ASP A 28 1.42 -15.13 -0.97
C ASP A 28 0.15 -15.84 -0.51
N ALA A 29 -0.88 -15.10 -0.10
CA ALA A 29 -2.17 -15.64 0.31
C ALA A 29 -3.08 -16.10 -0.85
N LEU A 30 -2.72 -15.83 -2.12
CA LEU A 30 -3.53 -16.23 -3.28
C LEU A 30 -3.62 -17.74 -3.52
N SER A 31 -2.75 -18.53 -2.90
CA SER A 31 -2.81 -20.00 -2.97
C SER A 31 -3.73 -20.62 -1.90
N ASP A 32 -4.11 -19.85 -0.88
CA ASP A 32 -4.95 -20.32 0.22
C ASP A 32 -6.43 -20.02 -0.06
N GLN A 33 -7.17 -21.07 -0.43
CA GLN A 33 -8.60 -20.95 -0.72
C GLN A 33 -9.41 -20.46 0.48
N LYS A 34 -9.03 -20.83 1.71
CA LYS A 34 -9.77 -20.40 2.90
C LYS A 34 -9.54 -18.92 3.18
N TYR A 35 -8.31 -18.46 2.97
CA TYR A 35 -8.00 -17.04 3.02
C TYR A 35 -8.85 -16.27 2.00
N LEU A 36 -8.87 -16.71 0.74
CA LEU A 36 -9.63 -16.03 -0.32
C LEU A 36 -11.14 -16.05 -0.09
N GLU A 37 -11.66 -17.12 0.50
CA GLU A 37 -13.06 -17.20 0.89
C GLU A 37 -13.39 -16.14 1.94
N ILE A 38 -12.63 -16.11 3.06
CA ILE A 38 -12.87 -15.15 4.15
C ILE A 38 -12.63 -13.71 3.66
N GLN A 39 -11.52 -13.47 2.95
CA GLN A 39 -11.21 -12.17 2.38
C GLN A 39 -12.35 -11.68 1.48
N GLY A 40 -12.80 -12.56 0.59
CA GLY A 40 -13.83 -12.33 -0.40
C GLY A 40 -15.23 -12.23 0.17
N GLN A 41 -15.49 -12.73 1.40
CA GLN A 41 -16.76 -12.72 2.13
C GLN A 41 -16.86 -11.55 3.11
N GLU A 42 -15.79 -11.20 3.81
CA GLU A 42 -15.85 -10.26 4.93
C GLU A 42 -15.51 -8.82 4.56
N PHE A 43 -14.73 -8.59 3.50
CA PHE A 43 -14.16 -7.28 3.21
C PHE A 43 -14.60 -6.71 1.85
N ASN A 44 -14.64 -5.37 1.75
CA ASN A 44 -14.88 -4.65 0.49
C ASN A 44 -13.70 -3.71 0.13
N CYS A 45 -12.58 -3.86 0.82
CA CYS A 45 -11.38 -3.07 0.61
C CYS A 45 -10.13 -3.88 0.99
N VAL A 46 -9.03 -3.65 0.29
CA VAL A 46 -7.74 -4.28 0.56
C VAL A 46 -6.63 -3.24 0.67
N SER A 47 -5.69 -3.44 1.59
CA SER A 47 -4.41 -2.72 1.57
C SER A 47 -3.36 -3.64 0.99
N ASN A 48 -2.74 -3.25 -0.13
CA ASN A 48 -1.75 -4.09 -0.80
C ASN A 48 -0.32 -3.65 -0.44
N ALA A 49 0.39 -4.52 0.27
CA ALA A 49 1.78 -4.32 0.70
C ALA A 49 2.83 -4.73 -0.35
N ASP A 50 2.44 -5.43 -1.43
CA ASP A 50 3.38 -5.84 -2.49
C ASP A 50 3.90 -4.64 -3.32
N ILE A 51 3.39 -3.42 -3.06
CA ILE A 51 3.85 -2.17 -3.68
C ILE A 51 5.07 -1.56 -2.98
N ILE A 52 5.40 -2.00 -1.75
CA ILE A 52 6.58 -1.54 -0.99
C ILE A 52 7.83 -1.58 -1.87
N TRP A 53 8.67 -0.54 -1.78
CA TRP A 53 9.70 -0.25 -2.79
C TRP A 53 10.62 -1.42 -3.09
N GLY A 54 11.21 -2.03 -2.06
CA GLY A 54 12.14 -3.14 -2.23
C GLY A 54 11.51 -4.40 -2.81
N MET A 55 10.19 -4.59 -2.66
CA MET A 55 9.47 -5.73 -3.26
C MET A 55 9.13 -5.46 -4.72
N LEU A 56 8.70 -4.23 -5.02
CA LEU A 56 8.20 -3.85 -6.32
C LEU A 56 9.31 -3.51 -7.32
N GLU A 57 10.40 -2.88 -6.87
CA GLU A 57 11.53 -2.46 -7.72
C GLU A 57 12.89 -2.82 -7.07
N PRO A 58 13.19 -4.12 -6.92
CA PRO A 58 14.41 -4.58 -6.27
C PRO A 58 15.68 -4.16 -7.03
N VAL A 59 15.58 -4.00 -8.36
CA VAL A 59 16.63 -3.48 -9.23
C VAL A 59 16.08 -2.25 -9.93
N ARG A 60 16.84 -1.14 -9.92
CA ARG A 60 16.40 0.15 -10.50
C ARG A 60 15.90 -0.03 -11.94
N GLY A 61 14.65 0.38 -12.19
CA GLY A 61 13.96 0.26 -13.48
C GLY A 61 13.40 -1.13 -13.80
N GLN A 62 13.61 -2.15 -12.97
CA GLN A 62 13.09 -3.50 -13.17
C GLN A 62 12.03 -3.82 -12.11
N TYR A 63 10.78 -3.72 -12.55
CA TYR A 63 9.63 -3.84 -11.67
C TYR A 63 9.05 -5.26 -11.64
N ASN A 64 8.77 -5.76 -10.44
CA ASN A 64 8.08 -7.02 -10.20
C ASN A 64 6.56 -6.79 -10.10
N TRP A 65 5.91 -6.55 -11.24
CA TRP A 65 4.48 -6.24 -11.30
C TRP A 65 3.56 -7.43 -10.99
N GLY A 66 4.02 -8.66 -11.24
CA GLY A 66 3.20 -9.87 -11.18
C GLY A 66 2.41 -10.04 -9.87
N PRO A 67 3.05 -9.90 -8.69
CA PRO A 67 2.35 -9.91 -7.41
C PRO A 67 1.24 -8.84 -7.31
N VAL A 68 1.58 -7.58 -7.51
CA VAL A 68 0.63 -6.46 -7.39
C VAL A 68 -0.55 -6.62 -8.36
N ASP A 69 -0.27 -7.01 -9.61
CA ASP A 69 -1.30 -7.20 -10.64
C ASP A 69 -2.31 -8.31 -10.25
N LYS A 70 -1.86 -9.38 -9.58
CA LYS A 70 -2.76 -10.45 -9.10
C LYS A 70 -3.68 -9.99 -7.98
N VAL A 71 -3.16 -9.23 -7.02
CA VAL A 71 -3.99 -8.67 -5.93
C VAL A 71 -4.99 -7.66 -6.50
N VAL A 72 -4.57 -6.83 -7.46
CA VAL A 72 -5.47 -5.89 -8.16
C VAL A 72 -6.56 -6.64 -8.91
N ALA A 73 -6.22 -7.69 -9.66
CA ALA A 73 -7.21 -8.48 -10.39
C ALA A 73 -8.24 -9.14 -9.46
N TYR A 74 -7.80 -9.70 -8.32
CA TYR A 74 -8.70 -10.24 -7.31
C TYR A 74 -9.63 -9.15 -6.76
N ALA A 75 -9.09 -7.99 -6.40
CA ALA A 75 -9.90 -6.90 -5.88
C ALA A 75 -10.93 -6.40 -6.90
N GLU A 76 -10.55 -6.28 -8.18
CA GLU A 76 -11.47 -5.92 -9.28
C GLU A 76 -12.59 -6.98 -9.42
N GLN A 77 -12.23 -8.27 -9.41
CA GLN A 77 -13.21 -9.36 -9.51
C GLN A 77 -14.22 -9.37 -8.35
N HIS A 78 -13.78 -8.98 -7.14
CA HIS A 78 -14.61 -8.97 -5.94
C HIS A 78 -15.21 -7.60 -5.61
N ASN A 79 -15.16 -6.64 -6.54
CA ASN A 79 -15.64 -5.26 -6.35
C ASN A 79 -15.05 -4.58 -5.10
N MET A 80 -13.82 -4.92 -4.75
CA MET A 80 -13.10 -4.33 -3.63
C MET A 80 -12.38 -3.06 -4.06
N LYS A 81 -12.29 -2.11 -3.13
CA LYS A 81 -11.38 -0.97 -3.27
C LYS A 81 -9.96 -1.34 -2.84
N ILE A 82 -8.96 -0.68 -3.42
CA ILE A 82 -7.54 -0.94 -3.11
C ILE A 82 -6.88 0.30 -2.53
N ARG A 83 -6.28 0.16 -1.35
CA ARG A 83 -5.29 1.10 -0.79
C ARG A 83 -3.90 0.62 -1.22
N GLY A 84 -3.16 1.45 -1.95
CA GLY A 84 -1.76 1.17 -2.24
C GLY A 84 -0.89 1.52 -1.03
N HIS A 85 -0.22 0.53 -0.45
CA HIS A 85 0.61 0.70 0.74
C HIS A 85 2.01 0.15 0.44
N ASN A 86 3.01 0.97 0.17
CA ASN A 86 3.09 2.43 0.20
C ASN A 86 4.10 2.89 -0.88
N LEU A 87 4.21 4.20 -1.13
CA LEU A 87 5.16 4.71 -2.13
C LEU A 87 6.52 5.00 -1.50
N ILE A 88 6.58 5.81 -0.44
CA ILE A 88 7.81 6.21 0.23
C ILE A 88 7.76 5.75 1.68
N TRP A 89 8.75 4.98 2.11
CA TRP A 89 8.89 4.49 3.49
C TRP A 89 10.36 4.37 3.86
N HIS A 90 10.67 4.27 5.15
CA HIS A 90 12.06 4.14 5.61
C HIS A 90 12.53 2.68 5.66
N GLU A 91 11.59 1.73 5.70
CA GLU A 91 11.88 0.29 5.69
C GLU A 91 11.74 -0.34 4.31
N LEU A 92 12.36 -1.51 4.15
CA LEU A 92 12.25 -2.36 2.95
C LEU A 92 12.53 -1.60 1.65
N LEU A 93 13.55 -0.74 1.67
CA LEU A 93 14.08 -0.08 0.49
C LEU A 93 14.98 -1.02 -0.31
N PRO A 94 14.98 -0.93 -1.65
CA PRO A 94 15.94 -1.68 -2.45
C PRO A 94 17.36 -1.15 -2.20
N GLU A 95 18.34 -2.06 -2.25
CA GLU A 95 19.75 -1.76 -1.89
C GLU A 95 20.34 -0.60 -2.70
N TRP A 96 19.91 -0.43 -3.95
CA TRP A 96 20.43 0.61 -4.84
C TRP A 96 20.09 2.04 -4.38
N ILE A 97 19.08 2.22 -3.51
CA ILE A 97 18.73 3.54 -2.94
C ILE A 97 19.79 4.00 -1.92
N ALA A 98 20.41 3.09 -1.17
CA ALA A 98 21.39 3.46 -0.14
C ALA A 98 22.57 4.26 -0.71
N GLY A 99 22.97 3.98 -1.96
CA GLY A 99 24.04 4.71 -2.66
C GLY A 99 23.68 6.13 -3.12
N LEU A 100 22.45 6.60 -2.82
CA LEU A 100 21.93 7.91 -3.22
C LEU A 100 21.82 8.91 -2.06
N GLU A 101 22.19 8.53 -0.83
CA GLU A 101 22.12 9.41 0.33
C GLU A 101 22.92 10.70 0.09
N GLY A 102 22.31 11.85 0.40
CA GLY A 102 22.92 13.17 0.19
C GLY A 102 22.91 13.65 -1.27
N LYS A 103 22.56 12.81 -2.25
CA LYS A 103 22.44 13.20 -3.67
C LYS A 103 21.05 13.76 -3.97
N LYS A 104 20.73 14.91 -3.36
CA LYS A 104 19.38 15.51 -3.36
C LYS A 104 18.68 15.47 -4.73
N ALA A 105 19.29 16.02 -5.78
CA ALA A 105 18.68 16.09 -7.10
C ALA A 105 18.43 14.71 -7.75
N GLU A 106 19.33 13.75 -7.53
CA GLU A 106 19.15 12.39 -8.05
C GLU A 106 18.02 11.67 -7.31
N LEU A 107 17.98 11.81 -5.98
CA LEU A 107 16.97 11.17 -5.15
C LEU A 107 15.59 11.80 -5.36
N GLU A 108 15.52 13.10 -5.63
CA GLU A 108 14.28 13.81 -6.00
C GLU A 108 13.70 13.25 -7.31
N GLN A 109 14.56 13.05 -8.32
CA GLN A 109 14.14 12.43 -9.58
C GLN A 109 13.66 11.00 -9.36
N VAL A 110 14.36 10.22 -8.54
CA VAL A 110 13.99 8.84 -8.20
C VAL A 110 12.62 8.75 -7.52
N ILE A 111 12.31 9.67 -6.59
CA ILE A 111 10.99 9.76 -5.94
C ILE A 111 9.92 10.05 -6.99
N LYS A 112 10.12 11.08 -7.83
CA LYS A 112 9.15 11.46 -8.88
C LYS A 112 8.92 10.34 -9.88
N ASP A 113 9.97 9.67 -10.32
CA ASP A 113 9.89 8.56 -11.27
C ASP A 113 9.09 7.40 -10.69
N ARG A 114 9.32 7.04 -9.42
CA ARG A 114 8.54 6.02 -8.73
C ARG A 114 7.07 6.38 -8.65
N ILE A 115 6.74 7.58 -8.17
CA ILE A 115 5.35 8.01 -7.99
C ILE A 115 4.64 8.01 -9.35
N ASN A 116 5.24 8.62 -10.37
CA ASN A 116 4.67 8.67 -11.72
C ASN A 116 4.49 7.26 -12.32
N THR A 117 5.48 6.37 -12.16
CA THR A 117 5.42 5.02 -12.71
C THR A 117 4.36 4.17 -12.02
N VAL A 118 4.35 4.14 -10.69
CA VAL A 118 3.47 3.27 -9.90
C VAL A 118 2.04 3.81 -9.91
N VAL A 119 1.83 5.09 -9.59
CA VAL A 119 0.49 5.71 -9.58
C VAL A 119 -0.07 5.78 -11.00
N GLY A 120 0.77 6.08 -12.00
CA GLY A 120 0.39 6.11 -13.40
C GLY A 120 -0.10 4.75 -13.90
N ARG A 121 0.61 3.65 -13.58
CA ARG A 121 0.21 2.29 -13.96
C ARG A 121 -1.16 1.91 -13.39
N PHE A 122 -1.44 2.26 -12.13
CA PHE A 122 -2.67 1.86 -11.44
C PHE A 122 -3.77 2.94 -11.43
N LYS A 123 -3.67 3.92 -12.33
CA LYS A 123 -4.67 4.98 -12.48
C LYS A 123 -6.06 4.37 -12.70
N GLY A 124 -7.02 4.78 -11.87
CA GLY A 124 -8.41 4.30 -11.90
C GLY A 124 -8.65 2.98 -11.17
N LYS A 125 -7.61 2.30 -10.70
CA LYS A 125 -7.71 1.01 -9.99
C LYS A 125 -7.53 1.15 -8.46
N ILE A 126 -6.61 1.99 -8.04
CA ILE A 126 -6.31 2.25 -6.63
C ILE A 126 -7.07 3.50 -6.16
N TYR A 127 -7.83 3.38 -5.06
CA TYR A 127 -8.69 4.48 -4.58
C TYR A 127 -7.98 5.42 -3.60
N ALA A 128 -6.96 4.92 -2.91
CA ALA A 128 -6.19 5.67 -1.94
C ALA A 128 -4.74 5.18 -1.91
N TRP A 129 -3.83 6.07 -1.57
CA TRP A 129 -2.40 5.79 -1.47
C TRP A 129 -1.89 6.23 -0.11
N ASP A 130 -1.10 5.36 0.53
CA ASP A 130 -0.18 5.78 1.57
C ASP A 130 1.08 6.28 0.85
N VAL A 131 1.13 7.58 0.54
CA VAL A 131 2.22 8.19 -0.24
C VAL A 131 3.52 8.18 0.55
N VAL A 132 3.49 8.74 1.76
CA VAL A 132 4.59 8.71 2.71
C VAL A 132 4.14 7.94 3.95
N ASN A 133 4.83 6.84 4.26
CA ASN A 133 4.54 6.02 5.43
C ASN A 133 5.52 6.34 6.56
N GLU A 134 5.01 6.50 7.78
CA GLU A 134 5.78 6.56 9.04
C GLU A 134 7.00 7.51 9.03
N ALA A 135 6.86 8.68 8.42
CA ALA A 135 7.89 9.71 8.41
C ALA A 135 8.18 10.32 9.79
N ILE A 136 7.24 10.18 10.74
CA ILE A 136 7.36 10.68 12.10
C ILE A 136 7.73 9.50 13.01
N ASP A 137 8.70 9.73 13.89
CA ASP A 137 9.10 8.79 14.93
C ASP A 137 8.06 8.79 16.08
N GLU A 138 7.56 7.60 16.43
CA GLU A 138 6.43 7.45 17.36
C GLU A 138 6.78 7.71 18.82
N VAL A 139 8.08 7.72 19.17
CA VAL A 139 8.55 7.96 20.54
C VAL A 139 8.85 9.43 20.75
N SER A 140 9.60 10.03 19.83
CA SER A 140 10.06 11.42 19.93
C SER A 140 9.08 12.44 19.34
N GLY A 141 8.26 12.04 18.36
CA GLY A 141 7.43 12.95 17.56
C GLY A 141 8.20 13.76 16.52
N GLU A 142 9.51 13.54 16.40
CA GLU A 142 10.38 14.19 15.42
C GLU A 142 10.34 13.46 14.07
N LEU A 143 10.92 14.09 13.06
CA LEU A 143 11.13 13.45 11.77
C LEU A 143 12.06 12.24 11.94
N ARG A 144 11.62 11.06 11.49
CA ARG A 144 12.36 9.81 11.63
C ARG A 144 13.69 9.89 10.89
N ASP A 145 14.78 9.45 11.53
CA ASP A 145 16.09 9.36 10.90
C ASP A 145 16.09 8.31 9.77
N SER A 146 16.19 8.78 8.52
CA SER A 146 16.11 7.97 7.31
C SER A 146 16.89 8.64 6.18
N ILE A 147 17.13 7.92 5.09
CA ILE A 147 17.75 8.51 3.88
C ILE A 147 16.98 9.76 3.41
N TRP A 148 15.66 9.76 3.58
CA TRP A 148 14.78 10.85 3.19
C TRP A 148 15.02 12.09 4.04
N SER A 149 14.93 11.98 5.37
CA SER A 149 15.14 13.11 6.28
C SER A 149 16.58 13.60 6.28
N ARG A 150 17.58 12.72 6.16
CA ARG A 150 19.00 13.09 6.05
C ARG A 150 19.32 13.83 4.75
N THR A 151 18.58 13.57 3.66
CA THR A 151 18.81 14.23 2.35
C THR A 151 17.95 15.48 2.16
N PHE A 152 16.71 15.47 2.64
CA PHE A 152 15.70 16.49 2.33
C PHE A 152 15.17 17.25 3.54
N ASN A 153 15.45 16.81 4.77
CA ASN A 153 14.71 17.25 5.96
C ASN A 153 13.19 17.08 5.72
N TYR A 154 12.34 18.07 6.02
CA TYR A 154 10.90 18.00 5.76
C TYR A 154 10.50 17.97 4.28
N SER A 155 11.36 18.43 3.35
CA SER A 155 10.94 18.69 1.96
C SER A 155 10.52 17.44 1.19
N PHE A 156 10.98 16.23 1.55
CA PHE A 156 10.53 15.01 0.85
C PHE A 156 9.04 14.71 1.05
N ILE A 157 8.40 15.24 2.11
CA ILE A 157 6.97 15.07 2.34
C ILE A 157 6.17 15.95 1.38
N GLU A 158 6.64 17.16 1.12
CA GLU A 158 6.00 18.12 0.22
C GLU A 158 6.27 17.81 -1.26
N GLU A 159 7.44 17.24 -1.55
CA GLU A 159 7.89 16.92 -2.91
C GLU A 159 7.30 15.60 -3.46
N ALA A 160 6.71 14.75 -2.61
CA ALA A 160 6.09 13.47 -2.96
C ALA A 160 4.62 13.61 -3.39
#